data_AF-A0AAI8YH89-F1
#
_entry.id   AF-A0AAI8YH89-F1
#
_cell.length_a   1.000
_cell.length_b   1.000
_cell.length_c   1.000
_cell.angle_alpha   90.00
_cell.angle_beta   90.00
_cell.angle_gamma   90.00
#
_symmetry.space_group_name_H-M   'P 1'
#
loop_
_entity.id
_entity.type
_entity.pdbx_description
1 polymer ?
#
loop_
_entity_poly.entity_id
_entity_poly.type
_entity_poly.pdbx_seq_one_letter_code
_entity_poly.pdbx_strand_id
1 'polypeptide(L)'
;MARSQSLFTTVVTSWAVFAGLTRCAPLGANATSDATCDCYKAEATSTNFFDHRKFFDFRDMAGAAVPAPIDGRDQDAGAPLTNAYFSTAEWTDTWGIQTWPTSGGPVYRVNSPNNVYIEADTDASPASRTHLTMRTLRQSDYQSTAEFESKSPQYQYLSVRMLARTQGDGGAVTSMSTYLGGAPVQEADLEIRTDTATNIAQYTNQPGTVDGEVVPDATHVTTLATPWTD
;
A
#
# COMPACT_ATOMS: atom_id res chain seq x y z
N MET A 1 72.68 -22.94 -21.79
CA MET A 1 71.62 -23.96 -21.69
C MET A 1 70.36 -23.28 -21.18
N ALA A 2 69.42 -22.99 -22.06
CA ALA A 2 68.14 -22.36 -21.73
C ALA A 2 67.17 -23.44 -21.23
N ARG A 3 66.52 -23.21 -20.07
CA ARG A 3 65.36 -23.99 -19.62
C ARG A 3 64.14 -23.08 -19.65
N SER A 4 63.26 -23.38 -20.60
CA SER A 4 61.91 -22.83 -20.74
C SER A 4 61.06 -23.21 -19.53
N GLN A 5 60.38 -22.24 -18.92
CA GLN A 5 59.31 -22.46 -17.95
C GLN A 5 57.98 -22.28 -18.67
N SER A 6 57.21 -23.36 -18.82
CA SER A 6 55.82 -23.30 -19.28
C SER A 6 54.91 -22.90 -18.12
N LEU A 7 54.29 -21.73 -18.24
CA LEU A 7 53.14 -21.32 -17.43
C LEU A 7 51.88 -22.02 -17.98
N PHE A 8 51.27 -22.88 -17.18
CA PHE A 8 49.92 -23.38 -17.44
C PHE A 8 48.91 -22.31 -16.99
N THR A 9 48.29 -21.63 -17.94
CA THR A 9 47.14 -20.76 -17.70
C THR A 9 45.89 -21.63 -17.67
N THR A 10 45.35 -21.93 -16.49
CA THR A 10 44.02 -22.53 -16.37
C THR A 10 42.97 -21.46 -16.68
N VAL A 11 42.33 -21.56 -17.84
CA VAL A 11 41.16 -20.74 -18.18
C VAL A 11 39.96 -21.34 -17.44
N VAL A 12 39.47 -20.65 -16.40
CA VAL A 12 38.16 -20.93 -15.82
C VAL A 12 37.12 -20.23 -16.68
N THR A 13 36.40 -20.98 -17.51
CA THR A 13 35.22 -20.50 -18.22
C THR A 13 34.06 -20.41 -17.24
N SER A 14 33.87 -19.23 -16.63
CA SER A 14 32.64 -18.91 -15.92
C SER A 14 31.50 -18.77 -16.93
N TRP A 15 30.61 -19.77 -16.97
CA TRP A 15 29.34 -19.65 -17.66
C TRP A 15 28.45 -18.69 -16.84
N ALA A 16 28.38 -17.44 -17.29
CA ALA A 16 27.32 -16.54 -16.84
C ALA A 16 25.99 -17.07 -17.42
N VAL A 17 25.18 -17.70 -16.58
CA VAL A 17 23.77 -17.92 -16.88
C VAL A 17 23.10 -16.55 -16.84
N PHE A 18 23.00 -15.91 -18.00
CA PHE A 18 22.07 -14.80 -18.16
C PHE A 18 20.67 -15.38 -18.06
N ALA A 19 20.04 -15.27 -16.88
CA ALA A 19 18.59 -15.32 -16.80
C ALA A 19 18.08 -14.18 -17.69
N GLY A 20 17.57 -14.53 -18.87
CA GLY A 20 17.04 -13.55 -19.80
C GLY A 20 15.90 -12.81 -19.13
N LEU A 21 16.05 -11.48 -18.98
CA LEU A 21 14.92 -10.60 -18.74
C LEU A 21 13.96 -10.77 -19.92
N THR A 22 12.88 -11.51 -19.72
CA THR A 22 11.80 -11.63 -20.69
C THR A 22 11.22 -10.24 -20.89
N ARG A 23 11.58 -9.57 -21.97
CA ARG A 23 10.98 -8.29 -22.33
C ARG A 23 9.50 -8.53 -22.60
N CYS A 24 8.63 -7.73 -21.96
CA CYS A 24 7.22 -7.66 -22.32
C CYS A 24 7.08 -7.40 -23.82
N ALA A 25 6.77 -8.44 -24.59
CA ALA A 25 6.36 -8.31 -25.97
C ALA A 25 4.83 -8.21 -25.98
N PRO A 26 4.23 -7.24 -26.70
CA PRO A 26 2.78 -7.20 -26.84
C PRO A 26 2.34 -8.49 -27.54
N LEU A 27 1.52 -9.29 -26.84
CA LEU A 27 0.91 -10.48 -27.44
C LEU A 27 -0.08 -10.03 -28.52
N GLY A 28 -0.02 -10.68 -29.68
CA GLY A 28 -1.06 -10.57 -30.70
C GLY A 28 -2.42 -11.01 -30.13
N ALA A 29 -3.51 -10.53 -30.73
CA ALA A 29 -4.89 -10.71 -30.28
C ALA A 29 -5.42 -12.16 -30.34
N ASN A 30 -4.76 -13.10 -29.66
CA ASN A 30 -5.25 -14.43 -29.38
C ASN A 30 -5.28 -14.59 -27.87
N ALA A 31 -6.45 -14.93 -27.32
CA ALA A 31 -6.67 -15.14 -25.90
C ALA A 31 -5.71 -16.24 -25.37
N THR A 32 -4.60 -15.80 -24.77
CA THR A 32 -3.73 -16.68 -24.00
C THR A 32 -4.36 -16.89 -22.63
N SER A 33 -4.27 -18.11 -22.09
CA SER A 33 -4.66 -18.35 -20.70
C SER A 33 -3.79 -17.51 -19.78
N ASP A 34 -4.41 -16.80 -18.82
CA ASP A 34 -3.82 -15.82 -17.89
C ASP A 34 -2.47 -16.21 -17.26
N ALA A 35 -2.17 -17.51 -17.16
CA ALA A 35 -0.96 -18.06 -16.56
C ALA A 35 0.38 -17.66 -17.24
N THR A 36 0.36 -16.90 -18.34
CA THR A 36 1.57 -16.44 -19.07
C THR A 36 1.57 -14.93 -19.36
N CYS A 37 0.60 -14.18 -18.80
CA CYS A 37 0.49 -12.75 -19.02
C CYS A 37 1.28 -11.96 -17.95
N ASP A 38 2.56 -11.73 -18.22
CA ASP A 38 3.45 -10.96 -17.33
C ASP A 38 3.48 -9.45 -17.67
N CYS A 39 2.45 -8.92 -18.35
CA CYS A 39 2.42 -7.54 -18.85
C CYS A 39 1.09 -6.87 -18.53
N TYR A 40 1.09 -5.98 -17.53
CA TYR A 40 -0.12 -5.30 -17.05
C TYR A 40 -0.08 -3.82 -17.42
N LYS A 41 -1.22 -3.27 -17.81
CA LYS A 41 -1.37 -1.83 -18.03
C LYS A 41 -2.18 -1.22 -16.91
N ALA A 42 -1.81 -0.01 -16.47
CA ALA A 42 -2.68 0.77 -15.59
C ALA A 42 -3.99 1.10 -16.32
N GLU A 43 -3.92 1.59 -17.56
CA GLU A 43 -5.09 1.94 -18.35
C GLU A 43 -5.02 1.29 -19.74
N ALA A 44 -6.16 1.14 -20.40
CA ALA A 44 -6.21 0.59 -21.76
C ALA A 44 -5.31 1.39 -22.74
N THR A 45 -5.21 2.69 -22.52
CA THR A 45 -4.43 3.66 -23.29
C THR A 45 -2.96 3.73 -22.89
N SER A 46 -2.54 3.12 -21.77
CA SER A 46 -1.14 3.15 -21.35
C SER A 46 -0.24 2.47 -22.38
N THR A 47 0.91 3.10 -22.66
CA THR A 47 1.97 2.56 -23.54
C THR A 47 3.02 1.77 -22.77
N ASN A 48 3.15 2.03 -21.47
CA ASN A 48 4.04 1.31 -20.55
C ASN A 48 3.32 0.12 -19.90
N PHE A 49 4.11 -0.84 -19.43
CA PHE A 49 3.63 -2.07 -18.80
C PHE A 49 4.32 -2.29 -17.45
N PHE A 50 3.60 -2.90 -16.51
CA PHE A 50 4.12 -3.46 -15.27
C PHE A 50 4.33 -4.96 -15.46
N ASP A 51 5.39 -5.50 -14.87
CA ASP A 51 5.73 -6.92 -14.84
C ASP A 51 4.94 -7.72 -13.80
N HIS A 52 4.39 -7.03 -12.80
CA HIS A 52 3.66 -7.63 -11.70
C HIS A 52 2.32 -6.93 -11.44
N ARG A 53 1.34 -7.73 -10.98
CA ARG A 53 0.05 -7.25 -10.50
C ARG A 53 -0.37 -8.07 -9.28
N LYS A 54 -0.91 -7.40 -8.28
CA LYS A 54 -1.65 -8.01 -7.16
C LYS A 54 -3.05 -7.41 -7.12
N PHE A 55 -4.04 -8.22 -6.75
CA PHE A 55 -5.43 -7.81 -6.60
C PHE A 55 -5.96 -8.40 -5.30
N PHE A 56 -6.55 -7.55 -4.47
CA PHE A 56 -7.16 -7.93 -3.20
C PHE A 56 -8.64 -7.60 -3.28
N ASP A 57 -9.49 -8.58 -3.01
CA ASP A 57 -10.94 -8.44 -3.11
C ASP A 57 -11.60 -8.76 -1.79
N PHE A 58 -12.19 -7.75 -1.17
CA PHE A 58 -12.84 -7.87 0.13
C PHE A 58 -14.36 -7.93 0.04
N ARG A 59 -14.93 -8.01 -1.17
CA ARG A 59 -16.37 -7.82 -1.40
C ARG A 59 -17.24 -8.98 -0.92
N ASP A 60 -16.69 -10.17 -0.72
CA ASP A 60 -17.42 -11.35 -0.23
C ASP A 60 -16.52 -12.25 0.64
N MET A 61 -16.16 -11.74 1.81
CA MET A 61 -15.27 -12.39 2.77
C MET A 61 -16.05 -13.09 3.88
N ALA A 62 -15.57 -14.25 4.30
CA ALA A 62 -16.10 -14.94 5.48
C ALA A 62 -15.59 -14.31 6.79
N GLY A 63 -16.34 -14.53 7.89
CA GLY A 63 -15.92 -14.10 9.23
C GLY A 63 -15.94 -12.58 9.42
N ALA A 64 -16.82 -11.87 8.71
CA ALA A 64 -17.03 -10.45 8.93
C ALA A 64 -17.55 -10.20 10.36
N ALA A 65 -16.85 -9.34 11.09
CA ALA A 65 -17.18 -8.97 12.46
C ALA A 65 -16.54 -7.63 12.79
N VAL A 66 -17.31 -6.74 13.43
CA VAL A 66 -16.78 -5.50 13.99
C VAL A 66 -16.21 -5.80 15.37
N PRO A 67 -14.88 -5.71 15.58
CA PRO A 67 -14.30 -5.95 16.88
C PRO A 67 -14.63 -4.81 17.85
N ALA A 68 -14.86 -5.18 19.11
CA ALA A 68 -15.04 -4.20 20.18
C ALA A 68 -13.76 -3.34 20.34
N PRO A 69 -13.89 -2.04 20.63
CA PRO A 69 -12.74 -1.21 20.99
C PRO A 69 -11.94 -1.82 22.15
N ILE A 70 -10.62 -1.73 22.07
CA ILE A 70 -9.71 -2.09 23.15
C ILE A 70 -9.28 -0.79 23.83
N ASP A 71 -9.27 -0.80 25.16
CA ASP A 71 -8.78 0.31 25.96
C ASP A 71 -7.38 -0.01 26.49
N GLY A 72 -6.48 0.96 26.37
CA GLY A 72 -5.08 0.85 26.75
C GLY A 72 -4.14 0.70 25.56
N ARG A 73 -3.11 1.54 25.55
CA ARG A 73 -2.12 1.67 24.47
C ARG A 73 -1.41 0.35 24.16
N ASP A 74 -0.98 -0.37 25.20
CA ASP A 74 -0.24 -1.63 25.04
C ASP A 74 -1.15 -2.76 24.56
N GLN A 75 -2.40 -2.77 25.03
CA GLN A 75 -3.42 -3.72 24.59
C GLN A 75 -3.81 -3.50 23.13
N ASP A 76 -3.92 -2.24 22.72
CA ASP A 76 -4.18 -1.87 21.32
C ASP A 76 -3.04 -2.31 20.40
N ALA A 77 -1.79 -2.01 20.77
CA ALA A 77 -0.61 -2.42 20.01
C ALA A 77 -0.47 -3.94 19.94
N GLY A 78 -0.81 -4.64 21.03
CA GLY A 78 -0.74 -6.10 21.17
C GLY A 78 -2.01 -6.84 20.75
N ALA A 79 -2.97 -6.17 20.12
CA ALA A 79 -4.26 -6.79 19.80
C ALA A 79 -4.11 -7.97 18.83
N PRO A 80 -4.92 -9.03 18.97
CA PRO A 80 -4.92 -10.13 18.01
C PRO A 80 -5.47 -9.68 16.65
N LEU A 81 -5.15 -10.46 15.60
CA LEU A 81 -5.78 -10.30 14.29
C LEU A 81 -7.28 -10.56 14.39
N THR A 82 -8.07 -9.73 13.71
CA THR A 82 -9.55 -9.72 13.82
C THR A 82 -10.22 -10.71 12.86
N ASN A 83 -9.50 -11.18 11.83
CA ASN A 83 -9.99 -12.13 10.84
C ASN A 83 -8.86 -13.08 10.43
N ALA A 84 -9.19 -14.36 10.20
CA ALA A 84 -8.23 -15.39 9.79
C ALA A 84 -7.51 -15.06 8.48
N TYR A 85 -8.14 -14.30 7.58
CA TYR A 85 -7.54 -13.85 6.31
C TYR A 85 -6.20 -13.15 6.51
N PHE A 86 -6.05 -12.32 7.56
CA PHE A 86 -4.81 -11.58 7.83
C PHE A 86 -3.63 -12.47 8.24
N SER A 87 -3.86 -13.76 8.48
CA SER A 87 -2.81 -14.76 8.74
C SER A 87 -2.46 -15.63 7.52
N THR A 88 -3.15 -15.44 6.39
CA THR A 88 -2.91 -16.20 5.16
C THR A 88 -1.69 -15.68 4.41
N ALA A 89 -1.05 -16.55 3.63
CA ALA A 89 0.08 -16.17 2.75
C ALA A 89 -0.30 -15.06 1.77
N GLU A 90 -1.54 -15.05 1.26
CA GLU A 90 -2.01 -14.00 0.36
C GLU A 90 -1.84 -12.60 0.96
N TRP A 91 -2.22 -12.44 2.23
CA TRP A 91 -1.99 -11.21 2.99
C TRP A 91 -0.52 -11.09 3.40
N THR A 92 0.01 -12.06 4.13
CA THR A 92 1.31 -11.94 4.80
C THR A 92 2.50 -11.93 3.85
N ASP A 93 2.38 -12.35 2.60
CA ASP A 93 3.46 -12.23 1.62
C ASP A 93 3.54 -10.80 1.05
N THR A 94 2.49 -10.01 1.21
CA THR A 94 2.42 -8.65 0.66
C THR A 94 2.42 -7.59 1.75
N TRP A 95 1.63 -7.75 2.80
CA TRP A 95 1.32 -6.72 3.78
C TRP A 95 1.79 -7.09 5.20
N GLY A 96 2.09 -6.06 5.98
CA GLY A 96 2.25 -6.13 7.43
C GLY A 96 1.31 -5.13 8.10
N ILE A 97 0.48 -5.61 9.04
CA ILE A 97 -0.33 -4.73 9.89
C ILE A 97 0.58 -4.16 10.97
N GLN A 98 0.55 -2.84 11.12
CA GLN A 98 1.45 -2.13 12.00
C GLN A 98 0.91 -2.06 13.43
N THR A 99 1.84 -2.04 14.38
CA THR A 99 1.56 -2.02 15.82
C THR A 99 2.32 -0.93 16.56
N TRP A 100 3.14 -0.16 15.85
CA TRP A 100 4.05 0.78 16.48
C TRP A 100 3.33 2.05 16.96
N PRO A 101 3.76 2.63 18.08
CA PRO A 101 3.26 3.91 18.55
C PRO A 101 3.95 5.07 17.83
N THR A 102 3.22 6.16 17.59
CA THR A 102 3.82 7.47 17.30
C THR A 102 3.71 8.38 18.52
N SER A 103 4.86 8.79 19.03
CA SER A 103 4.97 9.87 20.02
C SER A 103 5.54 11.13 19.37
N GLY A 104 5.22 12.31 19.92
CA GLY A 104 5.74 13.60 19.42
C GLY A 104 4.74 14.44 18.60
N GLY A 105 3.59 13.88 18.24
CA GLY A 105 2.45 14.65 17.73
C GLY A 105 1.63 15.30 18.87
N PRO A 106 0.64 16.14 18.53
CA PRO A 106 -0.27 16.75 19.52
C PRO A 106 -1.12 15.71 20.27
N VAL A 107 -1.27 14.51 19.69
CA VAL A 107 -1.96 13.37 20.28
C VAL A 107 -1.05 12.15 20.11
N TYR A 108 -0.87 11.36 21.18
CA TYR A 108 -0.17 10.08 21.11
C TYR A 108 -0.98 9.12 20.22
N ARG A 109 -0.35 8.39 19.31
CA ARG A 109 -1.05 7.47 18.40
C ARG A 109 -0.52 6.05 18.55
N VAL A 110 -1.40 5.07 18.38
CA VAL A 110 -1.04 3.64 18.38
C VAL A 110 -1.75 2.96 17.22
N ASN A 111 -0.98 2.39 16.29
CA ASN A 111 -1.55 1.49 15.30
C ASN A 111 -1.98 0.18 15.98
N SER A 112 -3.22 -0.23 15.74
CA SER A 112 -3.80 -1.43 16.35
C SER A 112 -4.29 -2.42 15.29
N PRO A 113 -3.92 -3.71 15.39
CA PRO A 113 -4.54 -4.76 14.59
C PRO A 113 -6.06 -4.86 14.77
N ASN A 114 -6.57 -4.43 15.93
CA ASN A 114 -8.01 -4.40 16.23
C ASN A 114 -8.77 -3.39 15.35
N ASN A 115 -8.07 -2.46 14.70
CA ASN A 115 -8.65 -1.48 13.81
C ASN A 115 -8.53 -1.85 12.33
N VAL A 116 -7.99 -3.02 12.01
CA VAL A 116 -8.00 -3.60 10.66
C VAL A 116 -8.90 -4.83 10.71
N TYR A 117 -10.08 -4.77 10.09
CA TYR A 117 -11.05 -5.87 10.17
C TYR A 117 -11.91 -5.99 8.91
N ILE A 118 -12.58 -7.14 8.75
CA ILE A 118 -13.56 -7.37 7.70
C ILE A 118 -14.94 -7.08 8.29
N GLU A 119 -15.69 -6.20 7.63
CA GLU A 119 -17.01 -5.75 8.06
C GLU A 119 -18.07 -6.16 7.05
N ALA A 120 -19.28 -6.45 7.52
CA ALA A 120 -20.42 -6.70 6.64
C ALA A 120 -20.95 -5.36 6.12
N ASP A 121 -21.23 -5.30 4.82
CA ASP A 121 -21.82 -4.11 4.22
C ASP A 121 -23.30 -4.02 4.64
N THR A 122 -23.64 -2.97 5.37
CA THR A 122 -24.99 -2.73 5.91
C THR A 122 -25.73 -1.61 5.19
N ASP A 123 -25.23 -1.15 4.05
CA ASP A 123 -25.92 -0.14 3.25
C ASP A 123 -27.29 -0.65 2.78
N ALA A 124 -28.20 0.28 2.48
CA ALA A 124 -29.56 -0.08 2.06
C ALA A 124 -29.60 -0.87 0.73
N SER A 125 -28.61 -0.66 -0.14
CA SER A 125 -28.43 -1.37 -1.41
C SER A 125 -26.93 -1.61 -1.64
N PRO A 126 -26.34 -2.57 -0.93
CA PRO A 126 -24.90 -2.70 -0.87
C PRO A 126 -24.37 -3.28 -2.19
N ALA A 127 -23.29 -2.70 -2.72
CA ALA A 127 -22.62 -3.19 -3.92
C ALA A 127 -21.76 -4.44 -3.64
N SER A 128 -21.49 -4.71 -2.37
CA SER A 128 -20.69 -5.81 -1.85
C SER A 128 -21.37 -6.46 -0.64
N ARG A 129 -20.93 -7.65 -0.22
CA ARG A 129 -21.39 -8.28 1.04
C ARG A 129 -20.53 -7.86 2.22
N THR A 130 -19.27 -7.56 1.97
CA THR A 130 -18.29 -7.16 2.99
C THR A 130 -17.30 -6.14 2.43
N HIS A 131 -16.50 -5.54 3.31
CA HIS A 131 -15.34 -4.74 2.94
C HIS A 131 -14.23 -4.84 4.00
N LEU A 132 -13.01 -4.47 3.63
CA LEU A 132 -11.94 -4.19 4.58
C LEU A 132 -12.20 -2.83 5.22
N THR A 133 -12.15 -2.78 6.54
CA THR A 133 -12.28 -1.55 7.33
C THR A 133 -10.99 -1.24 8.05
N MET A 134 -10.54 0.01 7.90
CA MET A 134 -9.52 0.63 8.72
C MET A 134 -10.20 1.69 9.60
N ARG A 135 -10.13 1.51 10.92
CA ARG A 135 -10.81 2.37 11.90
C ARG A 135 -9.83 3.25 12.65
N THR A 136 -10.30 4.41 13.07
CA THR A 136 -9.62 5.23 14.07
C THR A 136 -10.58 5.52 15.21
N LEU A 137 -10.09 5.50 16.46
CA LEU A 137 -10.89 5.73 17.66
C LEU A 137 -10.17 6.67 18.61
N ARG A 138 -10.88 7.71 19.04
CA ARG A 138 -10.37 8.62 20.07
C ARG A 138 -10.50 7.96 21.43
N GLN A 139 -9.37 7.71 22.07
CA GLN A 139 -9.30 7.24 23.45
C GLN A 139 -9.08 8.42 24.40
N SER A 140 -9.15 8.17 25.71
CA SER A 140 -9.06 9.22 26.72
C SER A 140 -7.76 10.03 26.65
N ASP A 141 -6.63 9.38 26.35
CA ASP A 141 -5.29 9.96 26.37
C ASP A 141 -4.45 9.65 25.10
N TYR A 142 -5.01 8.95 24.11
CA TYR A 142 -4.36 8.66 22.82
C TYR A 142 -5.38 8.48 21.68
N GLN A 143 -4.89 8.33 20.46
CA GLN A 143 -5.67 7.93 19.29
C GLN A 143 -5.27 6.51 18.91
N SER A 144 -6.24 5.60 18.87
CA SER A 144 -6.08 4.27 18.29
C SER A 144 -6.27 4.39 16.78
N THR A 145 -5.30 3.95 15.98
CA THR A 145 -5.27 4.10 14.52
C THR A 145 -5.11 2.74 13.83
N ALA A 146 -5.17 2.72 12.51
CA ALA A 146 -4.93 1.55 11.68
C ALA A 146 -3.90 1.89 10.61
N GLU A 147 -2.98 0.96 10.36
CA GLU A 147 -2.02 1.05 9.26
C GLU A 147 -1.60 -0.36 8.86
N PHE A 148 -1.46 -0.57 7.55
CA PHE A 148 -0.73 -1.71 7.01
C PHE A 148 0.17 -1.21 5.89
N GLU A 149 1.34 -1.83 5.77
CA GLU A 149 2.36 -1.43 4.80
C GLU A 149 2.83 -2.63 3.99
N SER A 150 3.37 -2.39 2.79
CA SER A 150 3.93 -3.47 1.99
C SER A 150 5.23 -4.00 2.59
N LYS A 151 5.41 -5.31 2.64
CA LYS A 151 6.66 -5.94 3.09
C LYS A 151 7.85 -5.67 2.16
N SER A 152 7.58 -5.51 0.86
CA SER A 152 8.61 -5.15 -0.11
C SER A 152 8.80 -3.63 -0.13
N PRO A 153 10.00 -3.11 0.12
CA PRO A 153 10.30 -1.69 -0.08
C PRO A 153 10.69 -1.38 -1.54
N GLN A 154 10.67 -2.35 -2.45
CA GLN A 154 11.35 -2.28 -3.75
C GLN A 154 10.42 -1.98 -4.92
N TYR A 155 9.46 -1.07 -4.73
CA TYR A 155 8.62 -0.61 -5.85
C TYR A 155 9.24 0.65 -6.47
N GLN A 156 9.91 0.49 -7.61
CA GLN A 156 10.43 1.64 -8.37
C GLN A 156 9.33 2.38 -9.13
N TYR A 157 8.39 1.63 -9.72
CA TYR A 157 7.22 2.16 -10.40
C TYR A 157 5.98 1.42 -9.89
N LEU A 158 4.92 2.16 -9.59
CA LEU A 158 3.72 1.61 -8.98
C LEU A 158 2.46 2.33 -9.49
N SER A 159 1.39 1.56 -9.67
CA SER A 159 0.04 2.09 -9.81
C SER A 159 -0.82 1.41 -8.76
N VAL A 160 -1.25 2.17 -7.74
CA VAL A 160 -2.18 1.68 -6.72
C VAL A 160 -3.57 2.20 -7.02
N ARG A 161 -4.58 1.34 -6.89
CA ARG A 161 -5.99 1.70 -7.02
C ARG A 161 -6.75 1.09 -5.87
N MET A 162 -7.58 1.92 -5.26
CA MET A 162 -8.44 1.52 -4.15
C MET A 162 -9.86 1.97 -4.46
N LEU A 163 -10.81 1.05 -4.34
CA LEU A 163 -12.23 1.39 -4.23
C LEU A 163 -12.54 1.43 -2.74
N ALA A 164 -12.70 2.63 -2.19
CA ALA A 164 -12.95 2.85 -0.79
C ALA A 164 -13.77 4.12 -0.58
N ARG A 165 -14.38 4.20 0.59
CA ARG A 165 -15.02 5.41 1.13
C ARG A 165 -14.43 5.75 2.48
N THR A 166 -14.47 7.02 2.84
CA THR A 166 -14.12 7.50 4.18
C THR A 166 -15.39 7.93 4.90
N GLN A 167 -15.52 7.59 6.18
CA GLN A 167 -16.64 7.99 7.02
C GLN A 167 -16.13 8.33 8.42
N GLY A 168 -16.82 9.24 9.10
CA GLY A 168 -16.50 9.62 10.48
C GLY A 168 -16.53 11.12 10.70
N ASP A 169 -16.26 11.51 11.95
CA ASP A 169 -16.21 12.90 12.39
C ASP A 169 -14.96 13.62 11.86
N GLY A 170 -15.00 14.95 11.85
CA GLY A 170 -13.89 15.79 11.42
C GLY A 170 -12.65 15.66 12.29
N GLY A 171 -11.47 15.67 11.65
CA GLY A 171 -10.17 15.62 12.30
C GLY A 171 -9.40 14.31 12.08
N ALA A 172 -9.98 13.37 11.34
CA ALA A 172 -9.32 12.17 10.84
C ALA A 172 -8.84 12.32 9.38
N VAL A 173 -7.85 11.51 9.01
CA VAL A 173 -7.33 11.39 7.65
C VAL A 173 -7.34 9.92 7.25
N THR A 174 -7.88 9.63 6.08
CA THR A 174 -7.64 8.37 5.37
C THR A 174 -6.59 8.64 4.32
N SER A 175 -5.54 7.83 4.24
CA SER A 175 -4.49 8.01 3.26
C SER A 175 -4.14 6.70 2.54
N MET A 176 -3.66 6.87 1.32
CA MET A 176 -2.93 5.86 0.57
C MET A 176 -1.63 6.51 0.13
N SER A 177 -0.50 6.00 0.62
CA SER A 177 0.80 6.61 0.37
C SER A 177 1.85 5.60 -0.09
N THR A 178 2.90 6.13 -0.71
CA THR A 178 4.18 5.43 -0.88
C THR A 178 5.21 6.14 -0.03
N TYR A 179 6.06 5.40 0.68
CA TYR A 179 7.10 5.98 1.52
C TYR A 179 8.41 5.21 1.36
N LEU A 180 9.48 5.95 1.11
CA LEU A 180 10.86 5.48 1.20
C LEU A 180 11.65 6.51 2.00
N GLY A 181 12.03 6.12 3.21
CA GLY A 181 12.85 6.96 4.10
C GLY A 181 14.24 7.24 3.52
N GLY A 182 14.90 8.27 4.04
CA GLY A 182 16.22 8.69 3.60
C GLY A 182 16.40 10.20 3.60
N ALA A 183 17.47 10.67 2.97
CA ALA A 183 17.73 12.09 2.73
C ALA A 183 18.08 12.29 1.24
N PRO A 184 17.13 12.75 0.41
CA PRO A 184 15.76 13.14 0.76
C PRO A 184 14.83 11.95 1.01
N VAL A 185 13.75 12.19 1.77
CA VAL A 185 12.58 11.29 1.79
C VAL A 185 11.94 11.29 0.41
N GLN A 186 11.50 10.12 -0.04
CA GLN A 186 10.66 9.96 -1.22
C GLN A 186 9.28 9.49 -0.76
N GLU A 187 8.28 10.35 -0.91
CA GLU A 187 6.91 10.07 -0.47
C GLU A 187 5.93 10.64 -1.48
N ALA A 188 4.80 9.95 -1.64
CA ALA A 188 3.66 10.44 -2.39
C ALA A 188 2.39 10.01 -1.67
N ASP A 189 1.50 10.95 -1.43
CA ASP A 189 0.28 10.74 -0.65
C ASP A 189 -0.95 11.08 -1.47
N LEU A 190 -1.99 10.27 -1.28
CA LEU A 190 -3.37 10.64 -1.53
C LEU A 190 -4.04 10.68 -0.15
N GLU A 191 -4.57 11.84 0.22
CA GLU A 191 -5.20 12.08 1.51
C GLU A 191 -6.65 12.56 1.35
N ILE A 192 -7.53 11.94 2.12
CA ILE A 192 -8.91 12.38 2.34
C ILE A 192 -9.01 12.86 3.78
N ARG A 193 -9.34 14.14 3.95
CA ARG A 193 -9.49 14.75 5.27
C ARG A 193 -10.95 14.97 5.61
N THR A 194 -11.38 14.37 6.71
CA THR A 194 -12.77 14.45 7.21
C THR A 194 -13.19 15.85 7.68
N ASP A 195 -12.24 16.78 7.82
CA ASP A 195 -12.49 18.19 8.15
C ASP A 195 -12.63 19.09 6.90
N THR A 196 -12.57 18.51 5.69
CA THR A 196 -12.76 19.20 4.42
C THR A 196 -14.09 18.81 3.76
N ALA A 197 -14.46 19.49 2.67
CA ALA A 197 -15.65 19.12 1.90
C ALA A 197 -15.54 17.69 1.37
N THR A 198 -16.68 16.99 1.31
CA THR A 198 -16.73 15.54 1.04
C THR A 198 -16.31 15.14 -0.37
N ASN A 199 -15.96 16.07 -1.23
CA ASN A 199 -15.46 15.85 -2.58
C ASN A 199 -14.06 16.43 -2.78
N ILE A 200 -13.31 16.70 -1.72
CA ILE A 200 -11.93 17.20 -1.80
C ILE A 200 -10.95 16.08 -1.49
N ALA A 201 -9.95 15.94 -2.35
CA ALA A 201 -8.78 15.08 -2.13
C ALA A 201 -7.50 15.93 -2.23
N GLN A 202 -6.53 15.63 -1.37
CA GLN A 202 -5.23 16.27 -1.36
C GLN A 202 -4.17 15.26 -1.82
N TYR A 203 -3.27 15.72 -2.68
CA TYR A 203 -2.09 14.97 -3.11
C TYR A 203 -0.85 15.71 -2.68
N THR A 204 0.10 15.02 -2.05
CA THR A 204 1.39 15.58 -1.66
C THR A 204 2.53 14.71 -2.13
N ASN A 205 3.66 15.32 -2.48
CA ASN A 205 4.91 14.64 -2.79
C ASN A 205 6.02 15.17 -1.90
N GLN A 206 6.88 14.29 -1.38
CA GLN A 206 8.11 14.65 -0.70
C GLN A 206 9.35 14.33 -1.55
N PRO A 207 10.36 15.23 -1.55
CA PRO A 207 10.42 16.45 -0.75
C PRO A 207 9.56 17.59 -1.34
N GLY A 208 8.74 18.23 -0.52
CA GLY A 208 7.98 19.42 -0.91
C GLY A 208 8.82 20.70 -0.96
N THR A 209 10.06 20.63 -0.48
CA THR A 209 11.02 21.74 -0.48
C THR A 209 12.43 21.20 -0.71
N VAL A 210 13.18 21.83 -1.61
CA VAL A 210 14.57 21.49 -1.93
C VAL A 210 15.41 22.75 -1.82
N ASP A 211 16.49 22.72 -1.05
CA ASP A 211 17.39 23.85 -0.81
C ASP A 211 16.69 25.15 -0.31
N GLY A 212 15.59 24.98 0.43
CA GLY A 212 14.78 26.09 0.96
C GLY A 212 13.71 26.62 -0.01
N GLU A 213 13.68 26.11 -1.23
CA GLU A 213 12.70 26.48 -2.26
C GLU A 213 11.56 25.46 -2.33
N VAL A 214 10.32 25.95 -2.39
CA VAL A 214 9.14 25.10 -2.55
C VAL A 214 9.17 24.44 -3.92
N VAL A 215 8.99 23.12 -3.95
CA VAL A 215 8.86 22.39 -5.22
C VAL A 215 7.48 22.70 -5.80
N PRO A 216 7.38 23.28 -7.01
CA PRO A 216 6.09 23.56 -7.64
C PRO A 216 5.26 22.28 -7.77
N ASP A 217 3.96 22.39 -7.51
CA ASP A 217 2.99 21.28 -7.59
C ASP A 217 3.29 20.07 -6.69
N ALA A 218 4.18 20.20 -5.70
CA ALA A 218 4.40 19.18 -4.68
C ALA A 218 3.20 19.01 -3.74
N THR A 219 2.23 19.93 -3.78
CA THR A 219 0.91 19.77 -3.17
C THR A 219 -0.15 20.18 -4.17
N HIS A 220 -1.13 19.31 -4.39
CA HIS A 220 -2.24 19.54 -5.30
C HIS A 220 -3.56 19.14 -4.64
N VAL A 221 -4.51 20.08 -4.61
CA VAL A 221 -5.86 19.84 -4.10
C VAL A 221 -6.80 19.69 -5.30
N THR A 222 -7.58 18.62 -5.32
CA THR A 222 -8.53 18.35 -6.42
C THR A 222 -9.95 18.13 -5.91
N THR A 223 -10.91 18.34 -6.81
CA THR A 223 -12.31 18.04 -6.58
C THR A 223 -12.66 16.71 -7.27
N LEU A 224 -13.17 15.77 -6.48
CA LEU A 224 -13.70 14.49 -6.95
C LEU A 224 -15.08 14.69 -7.59
N ALA A 225 -15.38 13.85 -8.59
CA ALA A 225 -16.69 13.88 -9.27
C ALA A 225 -17.83 13.42 -8.34
N THR A 226 -17.53 12.52 -7.40
CA THR A 226 -18.43 12.01 -6.38
C THR A 226 -17.82 12.24 -4.99
N PRO A 227 -18.65 12.40 -3.95
CA PRO A 227 -18.16 12.42 -2.59
C PRO A 227 -17.35 11.17 -2.24
N TRP A 228 -16.30 11.31 -1.43
CA TRP A 228 -15.52 10.19 -0.88
C TRP A 228 -16.28 9.42 0.20
N THR A 229 -17.50 9.82 0.55
CA THR A 229 -18.39 9.11 1.49
C THR A 229 -19.19 8.00 0.83
N ASP A 230 -19.23 7.97 -0.50
CA ASP A 230 -20.16 7.18 -1.33
C ASP A 230 -19.46 6.00 -2.02
#